data_AF-X1M275-F1
#
_entry.id   AF-X1M275-F1
#
_cell.length_a   1.000
_cell.length_b   1.000
_cell.length_c   1.000
_cell.angle_alpha   90.00
_cell.angle_beta   90.00
_cell.angle_gamma   90.00
#
_symmetry.space_group_name_H-M   'P 1'
#
loop_
_entity.id
_entity.type
_entity.pdbx_description
1 polymer ?
#
loop_
_entity_poly.entity_id
_entity_poly.type
_entity_poly.pdbx_seq_one_letter_code
_entity_poly.pdbx_strand_id
1 'polypeptide(L)'
;MRAQDAVGNIETNTNEVSATASTTGPPLSVSQIYIKYGGGVLYDLFSSTDSDNPTVFANGKIDEIYLRLDLSGGFELSETSSSIILFKGVGESAEEVAGSQEINEGTGWAELIFHLDSVFDPALDRHSRDDLYWVDASAVSTTGSSSGFDFYFVYDT
;
A
#
# COMPACT_ATOMS: atom_id res chain seq x y z
N MET A 1 35.55 1.45 2.53
CA MET A 1 36.70 2.00 1.77
C MET A 1 36.11 2.88 0.67
N ARG A 2 36.45 4.17 0.60
CA ARG A 2 35.97 5.11 -0.43
C ARG A 2 37.12 5.36 -1.41
N ALA A 3 36.86 5.38 -2.71
CA ALA A 3 37.88 5.74 -3.69
C ALA A 3 38.06 7.27 -3.68
N GLN A 4 39.29 7.73 -3.49
CA GLN A 4 39.70 9.13 -3.61
C GLN A 4 40.65 9.23 -4.79
N ASP A 5 40.46 10.20 -5.68
CA ASP A 5 41.39 10.40 -6.79
C ASP A 5 42.73 10.99 -6.32
N ALA A 6 43.75 10.94 -7.18
CA ALA A 6 45.11 11.38 -6.84
C ALA A 6 45.24 12.90 -6.62
N VAL A 7 44.18 13.69 -6.87
CA VAL A 7 44.13 15.14 -6.64
C VAL A 7 43.36 15.47 -5.36
N GLY A 8 42.81 14.46 -4.68
CA GLY A 8 42.09 14.60 -3.43
C GLY A 8 40.61 14.91 -3.60
N ASN A 9 40.06 14.86 -4.81
CA ASN A 9 38.64 15.05 -5.03
C ASN A 9 37.89 13.80 -4.55
N ILE A 10 36.86 14.03 -3.73
CA ILE A 10 35.89 13.01 -3.34
C ILE A 10 34.73 13.16 -4.33
N GLU A 11 34.51 12.16 -5.18
CA GLU A 11 33.36 12.17 -6.09
C GLU A 11 32.07 12.29 -5.26
N THR A 12 31.30 13.35 -5.54
CA THR A 12 30.00 13.56 -4.92
C THR A 12 29.02 12.63 -5.64
N ASN A 13 28.62 11.52 -4.99
CA ASN A 13 27.49 10.73 -5.46
C ASN A 13 26.27 11.64 -5.52
N THR A 14 25.94 12.11 -6.72
CA THR A 14 24.72 12.85 -6.98
C THR A 14 23.63 11.82 -7.21
N ASN A 15 23.06 11.33 -6.11
CA ASN A 15 21.80 10.59 -6.17
C ASN A 15 21.00 10.82 -4.89
N GLU A 16 20.86 12.08 -4.51
CA GLU A 16 19.76 12.50 -3.65
C GLU A 16 18.80 13.29 -4.54
N VAL A 17 17.83 12.58 -5.12
CA VAL A 17 16.59 13.22 -5.59
C VAL A 17 15.97 13.78 -4.32
N SER A 18 16.07 15.09 -4.11
CA SER A 18 15.19 15.76 -3.16
C SER A 18 13.79 15.71 -3.78
N ALA A 19 13.02 14.70 -3.40
CA ALA A 19 11.58 14.74 -3.57
C ALA A 19 11.12 15.94 -2.73
N THR A 20 10.85 17.06 -3.40
CA THR A 20 10.17 18.17 -2.75
C THR A 20 8.78 17.64 -2.44
N ALA A 21 8.56 17.17 -1.21
CA ALA A 21 7.24 16.77 -0.75
C ALA A 21 6.35 18.00 -0.86
N SER A 22 5.54 18.05 -1.92
CA SER A 22 4.48 19.03 -2.05
C SER A 22 3.56 18.81 -0.84
N THR A 23 3.47 19.80 0.04
CA THR A 23 2.56 19.79 1.20
C THR A 23 1.09 19.84 0.78
N THR A 24 0.82 19.84 -0.53
CA THR A 24 -0.49 19.60 -1.12
C THR A 24 -0.33 18.40 -2.06
N GLY A 25 -0.72 17.21 -1.57
CA GLY A 25 -0.89 16.04 -2.42
C GLY A 25 -1.93 16.30 -3.52
N PRO A 26 -2.06 15.41 -4.51
CA PRO A 26 -3.11 15.55 -5.51
C PRO A 26 -4.50 15.63 -4.83
N PRO A 27 -5.45 16.39 -5.39
CA PRO A 27 -6.77 16.56 -4.79
C PRO A 27 -7.61 15.27 -4.88
N LEU A 28 -7.39 14.32 -3.95
CA LEU A 28 -8.11 13.04 -3.90
C LEU A 28 -8.57 12.67 -2.49
N SER A 29 -9.50 11.71 -2.44
CA SER A 29 -9.98 11.10 -1.21
C SER A 29 -10.20 9.60 -1.39
N VAL A 30 -10.02 8.84 -0.33
CA VAL A 30 -10.42 7.43 -0.30
C VAL A 30 -11.94 7.38 -0.26
N SER A 31 -12.56 6.59 -1.15
CA SER A 31 -14.01 6.36 -1.15
C SER A 31 -14.38 4.94 -0.73
N GLN A 32 -13.50 3.96 -0.93
CA GLN A 32 -13.70 2.57 -0.50
C GLN A 32 -12.36 1.89 -0.21
N ILE A 33 -12.32 1.00 0.79
CA ILE A 33 -11.19 0.09 1.00
C ILE A 33 -11.71 -1.22 1.59
N TYR A 34 -11.51 -2.33 0.87
CA TYR A 34 -12.11 -3.61 1.22
C TYR A 34 -11.09 -4.75 1.19
N ILE A 35 -11.28 -5.69 2.10
CA ILE A 35 -10.75 -7.05 2.00
C ILE A 35 -11.81 -7.92 1.33
N LYS A 36 -11.41 -8.75 0.37
CA LYS A 36 -12.30 -9.60 -0.41
C LYS A 36 -11.84 -11.06 -0.47
N TYR A 37 -12.80 -11.91 -0.84
CA TYR A 37 -12.57 -13.29 -1.24
C TYR A 37 -13.54 -13.70 -2.35
N GLY A 38 -13.03 -14.29 -3.43
CA GLY A 38 -13.85 -14.76 -4.54
C GLY A 38 -14.75 -13.68 -5.16
N GLY A 39 -14.28 -12.42 -5.15
CA GLY A 39 -15.02 -11.24 -5.62
C GLY A 39 -16.06 -10.68 -4.64
N GLY A 40 -16.28 -11.32 -3.48
CA GLY A 40 -17.16 -10.82 -2.42
C GLY A 40 -16.44 -9.94 -1.42
N VAL A 41 -17.07 -8.85 -0.97
CA VAL A 41 -16.56 -8.00 0.11
C VAL A 41 -16.75 -8.71 1.45
N LEU A 42 -15.67 -8.83 2.22
CA LEU A 42 -15.67 -9.45 3.54
C LEU A 42 -15.52 -8.42 4.66
N TYR A 43 -14.58 -7.49 4.51
CA TYR A 43 -14.27 -6.50 5.54
C TYR A 43 -14.06 -5.11 4.93
N ASP A 44 -14.48 -4.09 5.67
CA ASP A 44 -14.27 -2.68 5.34
C ASP A 44 -13.18 -2.10 6.23
N LEU A 45 -12.08 -1.64 5.63
CA LEU A 45 -10.94 -1.09 6.37
C LEU A 45 -11.01 0.43 6.56
N PHE A 46 -12.06 1.11 6.08
CA PHE A 46 -12.05 2.56 5.88
C PHE A 46 -11.72 3.36 7.14
N SER A 47 -12.16 2.89 8.32
CA SER A 47 -11.87 3.51 9.61
C SER A 47 -10.67 2.92 10.36
N SER A 48 -10.05 1.86 9.84
CA SER A 48 -9.01 1.11 10.52
C SER A 48 -7.64 1.67 10.16
N THR A 49 -7.34 2.89 10.61
CA THR A 49 -6.12 3.65 10.23
C THR A 49 -5.14 3.86 11.39
N ASP A 50 -5.38 3.22 12.54
CA ASP A 50 -4.50 3.28 13.72
C ASP A 50 -3.85 1.91 13.93
N SER A 51 -2.52 1.85 13.81
CA SER A 51 -1.74 0.61 13.97
C SER A 51 -1.83 0.04 15.39
N ASP A 52 -1.99 0.90 16.40
CA ASP A 52 -2.06 0.47 17.80
C ASP A 52 -3.47 -0.02 18.17
N ASN A 53 -4.48 0.40 17.40
CA ASN A 53 -5.89 0.09 17.65
C ASN A 53 -6.62 -0.30 16.35
N PRO A 54 -6.21 -1.39 15.66
CA PRO A 54 -6.92 -1.87 14.48
C PRO A 54 -8.35 -2.22 14.84
N THR A 55 -9.29 -1.81 13.99
CA THR A 55 -10.74 -2.02 14.21
C THR A 55 -11.28 -3.23 13.46
N VAL A 56 -10.49 -3.82 12.56
CA VAL A 56 -10.86 -4.96 11.74
C VAL A 56 -10.08 -6.20 12.15
N PHE A 57 -10.82 -7.26 12.45
CA PHE A 57 -10.30 -8.58 12.82
C PHE A 57 -10.80 -9.59 11.80
N ALA A 58 -9.92 -10.01 10.91
CA ALA A 58 -10.21 -10.94 9.84
C ALA A 58 -9.86 -12.37 10.24
N ASN A 59 -10.77 -13.29 9.98
CA ASN A 59 -10.65 -14.72 10.28
C ASN A 59 -11.20 -15.60 9.14
N GLY A 60 -11.44 -14.99 7.98
CA GLY A 60 -11.94 -15.64 6.78
C GLY A 60 -10.83 -15.92 5.78
N LYS A 61 -11.23 -16.44 4.61
CA LYS A 61 -10.31 -16.50 3.47
C LYS A 61 -10.12 -15.11 2.88
N ILE A 62 -8.94 -14.80 2.34
CA ILE A 62 -8.64 -13.51 1.70
C ILE A 62 -7.82 -13.76 0.44
N ASP A 63 -8.20 -13.15 -0.69
CA ASP A 63 -7.46 -13.22 -1.95
C ASP A 63 -7.19 -11.87 -2.60
N GLU A 64 -7.88 -10.81 -2.17
CA GLU A 64 -7.78 -9.48 -2.78
C GLU A 64 -7.95 -8.38 -1.72
N ILE A 65 -7.17 -7.31 -1.87
CA ILE A 65 -7.41 -6.00 -1.22
C ILE A 65 -7.76 -5.01 -2.33
N TYR A 66 -8.81 -4.22 -2.11
CA TYR A 66 -9.32 -3.26 -3.09
C TYR A 66 -9.43 -1.88 -2.47
N LEU A 67 -8.77 -0.89 -3.05
CA LEU A 67 -8.84 0.53 -2.71
C LEU A 67 -9.47 1.30 -3.86
N ARG A 68 -10.44 2.18 -3.56
CA ARG A 68 -10.99 3.14 -4.51
C ARG A 68 -10.74 4.56 -4.04
N LEU A 69 -10.27 5.38 -4.96
CA LEU A 69 -10.01 6.80 -4.79
C LEU A 69 -10.96 7.62 -5.67
N ASP A 70 -11.47 8.71 -5.10
CA ASP A 70 -12.14 9.77 -5.86
C ASP A 70 -11.10 10.84 -6.21
N LEU A 71 -10.90 11.08 -7.50
CA LEU A 71 -9.92 12.03 -8.02
C LEU A 71 -10.61 13.35 -8.36
N SER A 72 -10.62 14.29 -7.42
CA SER A 72 -11.17 15.62 -7.67
C SER A 72 -10.16 16.46 -8.47
N GLY A 73 -10.59 17.19 -9.50
CA GLY A 73 -9.69 18.05 -10.28
C GLY A 73 -9.09 17.47 -11.57
N GLY A 74 -9.48 16.26 -11.96
CA GLY A 74 -9.26 15.76 -13.33
C GLY A 74 -7.81 15.45 -13.70
N PHE A 75 -7.02 15.00 -12.73
CA PHE A 75 -5.67 14.47 -12.97
C PHE A 75 -5.69 12.94 -13.08
N GLU A 76 -4.61 12.38 -13.60
CA GLU A 76 -4.38 10.94 -13.78
C GLU A 76 -3.29 10.45 -12.82
N LEU A 77 -3.32 9.16 -12.48
CA LEU A 77 -2.28 8.54 -11.66
C LEU A 77 -1.14 8.01 -12.54
N SER A 78 0.08 8.05 -12.00
CA SER A 78 1.20 7.31 -12.55
C SER A 78 1.09 5.85 -12.12
N GLU A 79 0.76 4.95 -13.05
CA GLU A 79 0.73 3.50 -12.78
C GLU A 79 2.09 2.97 -12.30
N THR A 80 3.19 3.58 -12.75
CA THR A 80 4.55 3.14 -12.40
C THR A 80 5.05 3.66 -11.05
N SER A 81 4.41 4.69 -10.50
CA SER A 81 4.83 5.34 -9.25
C SER A 81 3.82 5.19 -8.13
N SER A 82 2.56 4.91 -8.46
CA SER A 82 1.53 4.56 -7.50
C SER A 82 1.68 3.10 -7.08
N SER A 83 1.24 2.77 -5.88
CA SER A 83 1.37 1.43 -5.32
C SER A 83 0.25 1.06 -4.38
N ILE A 84 -0.06 -0.23 -4.31
CA ILE A 84 -0.75 -0.85 -3.18
C ILE A 84 0.02 -2.12 -2.80
N ILE A 85 0.40 -2.22 -1.53
CA ILE A 85 1.24 -3.29 -1.01
C ILE A 85 0.64 -3.75 0.32
N LEU A 86 0.67 -5.05 0.58
CA LEU A 86 0.28 -5.62 1.86
C LEU A 86 1.52 -6.03 2.65
N PHE A 87 1.58 -5.63 3.90
CA PHE A 87 2.64 -6.01 4.82
C PHE A 87 2.07 -6.81 6.00
N LYS A 88 2.92 -7.69 6.53
CA LYS A 88 2.71 -8.43 7.78
C LYS A 88 3.71 -7.93 8.82
N GLY A 89 3.24 -7.67 10.04
CA GLY A 89 4.11 -7.45 11.19
C GLY A 89 4.89 -8.71 11.54
N VAL A 90 6.16 -8.58 11.88
CA VAL A 90 7.00 -9.69 12.39
C VAL A 90 7.89 -9.15 13.49
N GLY A 91 7.37 -9.18 14.73
CA GLY A 91 8.03 -8.55 15.87
C GLY A 91 8.13 -7.04 15.70
N GLU A 92 9.36 -6.49 15.68
CA GLU A 92 9.61 -5.06 15.41
C GLU A 92 9.86 -4.76 13.93
N SER A 93 9.62 -5.73 13.03
CA SER A 93 9.88 -5.63 11.59
C SER A 93 8.61 -5.84 10.76
N ALA A 94 8.73 -5.58 9.46
CA ALA A 94 7.71 -5.75 8.45
C ALA A 94 8.18 -6.75 7.39
N GLU A 95 7.30 -7.65 6.96
CA GLU A 95 7.51 -8.49 5.79
C GLU A 95 6.45 -8.16 4.73
N GLU A 96 6.88 -7.92 3.50
CA GLU A 96 5.96 -7.75 2.37
C GLU A 96 5.28 -9.09 2.06
N VAL A 97 3.96 -9.06 1.96
CA VAL A 97 3.16 -10.22 1.54
C VAL A 97 3.25 -10.32 0.02
N ALA A 98 3.60 -11.50 -0.48
CA ALA A 98 3.70 -11.73 -1.92
C ALA A 98 2.34 -11.56 -2.62
N GLY A 99 2.36 -10.81 -3.71
CA GLY A 99 1.20 -10.54 -4.55
C GLY A 99 1.54 -9.65 -5.73
N SER A 100 0.50 -9.25 -6.45
CA SER A 100 0.61 -8.35 -7.60
C SER A 100 -0.39 -7.21 -7.47
N GLN A 101 0.00 -6.04 -7.92
CA GLN A 101 -0.90 -4.89 -7.98
C GLN A 101 -1.47 -4.68 -9.38
N GLU A 102 -2.68 -4.13 -9.41
CA GLU A 102 -3.39 -3.67 -10.59
C GLU A 102 -3.93 -2.27 -10.29
N ILE A 103 -3.74 -1.35 -11.24
CA ILE A 103 -4.25 0.02 -11.14
C ILE A 103 -5.18 0.24 -12.32
N ASN A 104 -6.43 0.59 -12.02
CA ASN A 104 -7.42 0.96 -13.01
C ASN A 104 -7.81 2.42 -12.77
N GLU A 105 -7.95 3.20 -13.84
CA GLU A 105 -8.40 4.59 -13.72
C GLU A 105 -9.49 4.92 -14.72
N GLY A 106 -10.29 5.92 -14.35
CA GLY A 106 -11.29 6.52 -15.20
C GLY A 106 -11.55 7.96 -14.80
N THR A 107 -12.52 8.60 -15.46
CA THR A 107 -12.80 10.02 -15.20
C THR A 107 -13.25 10.23 -13.76
N GLY A 108 -12.37 10.84 -12.95
CA GLY A 108 -12.64 11.23 -11.57
C GLY A 108 -12.50 10.12 -10.54
N TRP A 109 -11.93 8.96 -10.91
CA TRP A 109 -11.71 7.86 -9.97
C TRP A 109 -10.49 7.02 -10.36
N ALA A 110 -9.91 6.35 -9.37
CA ALA A 110 -8.95 5.28 -9.57
C ALA A 110 -9.20 4.13 -8.59
N GLU A 111 -8.78 2.94 -9.00
CA GLU A 111 -8.79 1.72 -8.20
C GLU A 111 -7.36 1.21 -8.12
N LEU A 112 -6.93 0.85 -6.91
CA LEU A 112 -5.70 0.13 -6.66
C LEU A 112 -6.09 -1.20 -6.05
N ILE A 113 -5.69 -2.29 -6.70
CA ILE A 113 -6.10 -3.64 -6.34
C ILE A 113 -4.83 -4.46 -6.08
N PHE A 114 -4.77 -5.11 -4.94
CA PHE A 114 -3.70 -6.04 -4.59
C PHE A 114 -4.23 -7.47 -4.59
N HIS A 115 -3.74 -8.28 -5.53
CA HIS A 115 -4.05 -9.69 -5.67
C HIS A 115 -3.01 -10.52 -4.94
N LEU A 116 -3.41 -11.34 -3.96
CA LEU A 116 -2.48 -12.19 -3.22
C LEU A 116 -1.98 -13.36 -4.08
N ASP A 117 -0.67 -13.63 -4.05
CA ASP A 117 -0.10 -14.81 -4.71
C ASP A 117 -0.58 -16.12 -4.05
N SER A 118 -0.82 -16.06 -2.73
CA SER A 118 -1.36 -17.16 -1.94
C SER A 118 -2.47 -16.68 -1.04
N VAL A 119 -3.67 -17.19 -1.31
CA VAL A 119 -4.89 -17.00 -0.51
C VAL A 119 -4.61 -17.21 0.98
N PHE A 120 -5.17 -16.34 1.82
CA PHE A 120 -5.26 -16.59 3.26
C PHE A 120 -6.37 -17.60 3.47
N ASP A 121 -6.10 -18.66 4.21
CA ASP A 121 -7.03 -19.74 4.50
C ASP A 121 -6.82 -20.23 5.93
N PRO A 122 -7.70 -19.87 6.89
CA PRO A 122 -7.51 -20.22 8.30
C PRO A 122 -7.54 -21.75 8.52
N ALA A 123 -8.16 -22.51 7.60
CA ALA A 123 -8.15 -23.96 7.66
C ALA A 123 -6.78 -24.58 7.32
N LEU A 124 -5.89 -23.84 6.64
CA LEU A 124 -4.59 -24.30 6.17
C LEU A 124 -3.42 -23.57 6.87
N ASP A 125 -3.56 -22.28 7.11
CA ASP A 125 -2.45 -21.38 7.45
C ASP A 125 -1.92 -21.55 8.88
N ARG A 126 -2.70 -22.16 9.79
CA ARG A 126 -2.41 -22.24 11.24
C ARG A 126 -2.11 -20.84 11.82
N HIS A 127 -1.73 -20.79 13.10
CA HIS A 127 -1.29 -19.57 13.79
C HIS A 127 -0.02 -18.91 13.20
N SER A 128 0.53 -19.41 12.10
CA SER A 128 1.73 -18.82 11.47
C SER A 128 1.44 -17.51 10.74
N ARG A 129 0.17 -17.29 10.38
CA ARG A 129 -0.32 -16.05 9.80
C ARG A 129 -0.98 -15.11 10.79
N ASP A 130 -1.15 -15.50 12.05
CA ASP A 130 -1.73 -14.62 13.07
C ASP A 130 -0.79 -13.44 13.32
N ASP A 131 -1.25 -12.23 12.96
CA ASP A 131 -0.48 -11.01 13.18
C ASP A 131 -1.29 -9.74 12.85
N LEU A 132 -0.67 -8.59 13.08
CA LEU A 132 -1.08 -7.32 12.49
C LEU A 132 -0.63 -7.27 11.02
N TYR A 133 -1.55 -6.85 10.16
CA TYR A 133 -1.29 -6.57 8.75
C TYR A 133 -1.66 -5.14 8.45
N TRP A 134 -1.02 -4.55 7.45
CA TRP A 134 -1.44 -3.26 6.92
C TRP A 134 -1.25 -3.16 5.42
N VAL A 135 -2.16 -2.42 4.82
CA VAL A 135 -2.15 -2.01 3.42
C VAL A 135 -1.46 -0.66 3.38
N ASP A 136 -0.30 -0.59 2.74
CA ASP A 136 0.40 0.64 2.39
C ASP A 136 0.04 0.98 0.94
N ALA A 137 -0.59 2.14 0.72
CA ALA A 137 -0.98 2.59 -0.60
C ALA A 137 -0.45 4.01 -0.87
N SER A 138 0.13 4.20 -2.06
CA SER A 138 0.63 5.47 -2.54
C SER A 138 -0.06 5.84 -3.85
N ALA A 139 -0.70 7.00 -3.90
CA ALA A 139 -1.27 7.56 -5.11
C ALA A 139 -0.38 8.71 -5.60
N VAL A 140 0.24 8.54 -6.75
CA VAL A 140 1.15 9.52 -7.34
C VAL A 140 0.56 10.03 -8.65
N SER A 141 0.30 11.33 -8.74
CA SER A 141 -0.14 11.95 -10.00
C SER A 141 0.96 11.89 -11.07
N THR A 142 0.58 11.92 -12.34
CA THR A 142 1.54 12.01 -13.47
C THR A 142 2.44 13.24 -13.43
N THR A 143 2.05 14.28 -12.68
CA THR A 143 2.85 15.50 -12.43
C THR A 143 3.79 15.38 -11.22
N GLY A 144 3.78 14.26 -10.51
CA GLY A 144 4.71 13.95 -9.42
C GLY A 144 4.24 14.28 -8.00
N SER A 145 3.06 14.85 -7.80
CA SER A 145 2.45 15.01 -6.47
C SER A 145 1.95 13.67 -5.94
N SER A 146 2.15 13.37 -4.65
CA SER A 146 1.77 12.10 -4.03
C SER A 146 0.91 12.23 -2.77
N SER A 147 0.16 11.18 -2.46
CA SER A 147 -0.59 10.97 -1.21
C SER A 147 -0.44 9.51 -0.77
N GLY A 148 -0.20 9.27 0.52
CA GLY A 148 -0.08 7.94 1.12
C GLY A 148 -1.25 7.60 2.04
N PHE A 149 -1.56 6.31 2.17
CA PHE A 149 -2.63 5.76 3.00
C PHE A 149 -2.18 4.47 3.66
N ASP A 150 -2.48 4.34 4.95
CA ASP A 150 -2.24 3.11 5.71
C ASP A 150 -3.56 2.59 6.29
N PHE A 151 -3.85 1.31 6.08
CA PHE A 151 -5.03 0.64 6.64
C PHE A 151 -4.65 -0.67 7.30
N TYR A 152 -5.11 -0.89 8.54
CA TYR A 152 -4.65 -1.96 9.40
C TYR A 152 -5.76 -2.99 9.65
N PHE A 153 -5.39 -4.26 9.73
CA PHE A 153 -6.27 -5.32 10.23
C PHE A 153 -5.46 -6.37 10.99
N VAL A 154 -6.08 -7.03 11.95
CA VAL A 154 -5.52 -8.24 12.56
C VAL A 154 -6.05 -9.43 11.80
N TYR A 155 -5.18 -10.36 11.42
CA TYR A 155 -5.58 -11.68 10.95
C TYR A 155 -5.39 -12.70 12.07
N ASP A 156 -6.39 -13.53 12.32
CA ASP A 156 -6.39 -14.55 13.38
C ASP A 156 -7.07 -15.84 12.88
N THR A 157 -6.40 -16.98 13.01
CA THR A 157 -6.80 -18.29 12.45
C THR A 157 -7.52 -19.24 13.41
#